data_AF-A0A2H5XEM1-F1
#
_entry.id   AF-A0A2H5XEM1-F1
#
_cell.length_a   1.000
_cell.length_b   1.000
_cell.length_c   1.000
_cell.angle_alpha   90.00
_cell.angle_beta   90.00
_cell.angle_gamma   90.00
#
_symmetry.space_group_name_H-M   'P 1'
#
loop_
_entity.id
_entity.type
_entity.pdbx_description
1 polymer ?
#
loop_
_entity_poly.entity_id
_entity_poly.type
_entity_poly.pdbx_seq_one_letter_code
_entity_poly.pdbx_strand_id
1 'polypeptide(L)'
;MRRLADRVLVLDNGNLVAVGTPQELADALQTRVTLKLFVAEPHRAAAAVVLRQHGFAPSLNGSALCVPVPCDRKVEPLCLLAQAGIAVTDFELGEGSGVA
;
A
#
# COMPACT_ATOMS: atom_id res chain seq x y z
N MET A 1 -5.18 -27.36 22.01
CA MET A 1 -4.96 -26.20 21.11
C MET A 1 -3.53 -25.71 21.33
N ARG A 2 -2.65 -25.77 20.31
CA ARG A 2 -1.25 -25.30 20.41
C ARG A 2 -1.18 -23.87 19.83
N ARG A 3 -0.98 -22.86 20.68
CA ARG A 3 -0.56 -21.51 20.26
C ARG A 3 0.97 -21.51 20.19
N LEU A 4 1.54 -21.22 19.02
CA LEU A 4 3.00 -21.35 18.78
C LEU A 4 3.77 -20.02 18.82
N ALA A 5 3.10 -18.88 18.92
CA ALA A 5 3.78 -17.58 18.92
C ALA A 5 3.04 -16.56 19.80
N ASP A 6 3.72 -16.08 20.84
CA ASP A 6 3.27 -14.95 21.67
C ASP A 6 3.65 -13.60 21.03
N ARG A 7 4.59 -13.60 20.07
CA ARG A 7 5.07 -12.42 19.34
C ARG A 7 5.44 -12.78 17.90
N VAL A 8 4.99 -11.96 16.96
CA VAL A 8 5.29 -12.03 15.52
C VAL A 8 6.15 -10.83 15.16
N LEU A 9 7.20 -11.09 14.39
CA LEU A 9 8.07 -10.07 13.81
C LEU A 9 7.87 -10.11 12.29
N VAL A 10 7.56 -8.97 11.69
CA VAL A 10 7.51 -8.83 10.23
C VAL A 10 8.84 -8.27 9.76
N LEU A 11 9.48 -8.98 8.84
CA LEU A 11 10.75 -8.60 8.24
C LEU A 11 10.52 -8.33 6.76
N ASP A 12 10.93 -7.15 6.29
CA ASP A 12 10.96 -6.82 4.86
C ASP A 12 12.37 -6.39 4.47
N ASN A 13 12.88 -6.98 3.38
CA ASN A 13 14.24 -6.71 2.86
C ASN A 13 15.36 -6.79 3.92
N GLY A 14 15.23 -7.71 4.88
CA GLY A 14 16.20 -7.87 5.98
C GLY A 14 16.06 -6.85 7.11
N ASN A 15 15.07 -5.97 7.06
CA ASN A 15 14.76 -4.99 8.09
C ASN A 15 13.49 -5.37 8.85
N LEU A 16 13.50 -5.18 10.16
CA LEU A 16 12.33 -5.40 11.01
C LEU A 16 11.34 -4.24 10.82
N VAL A 17 10.15 -4.53 10.29
CA VAL A 17 9.14 -3.52 9.96
C VAL A 17 7.94 -3.52 10.91
N ALA A 18 7.70 -4.60 11.67
CA ALA A 18 6.68 -4.62 12.72
C ALA A 18 6.97 -5.69 13.79
N VAL A 19 6.51 -5.44 15.02
CA VAL A 19 6.50 -6.41 16.13
C VAL A 19 5.18 -6.31 16.85
N GLY A 20 4.49 -7.43 17.05
CA GLY A 20 3.22 -7.47 17.77
C GLY A 20 2.71 -8.89 17.99
N THR A 21 1.56 -9.04 18.63
CA THR A 21 0.87 -10.33 18.68
C THR A 21 0.30 -10.68 17.29
N PRO A 22 0.02 -11.97 17.01
CA PRO A 22 -0.63 -12.36 15.76
C PRO A 22 -1.94 -11.61 15.49
N GLN A 23 -2.69 -11.26 16.54
CA GLN A 23 -3.97 -10.57 16.41
C GLN A 23 -3.81 -9.07 16.14
N GLU A 24 -2.91 -8.39 16.86
CA GLU A 24 -2.60 -6.97 16.58
C GLU A 24 -2.06 -6.78 15.17
N LEU A 25 -1.24 -7.73 14.72
CA LEU A 25 -0.71 -7.70 13.36
C LEU A 25 -1.79 -8.03 12.33
N ALA A 26 -2.66 -9.01 12.60
CA ALA A 26 -3.81 -9.32 11.74
C ALA A 26 -4.77 -8.12 11.62
N ASP A 27 -5.09 -7.42 12.70
CA ASP A 27 -5.98 -6.25 12.67
C ASP A 27 -5.34 -5.06 11.91
N ALA A 28 -4.03 -4.86 12.06
CA ALA A 28 -3.27 -3.88 11.30
C ALA A 28 -3.18 -4.21 9.79
N LEU A 29 -3.20 -5.50 9.44
CA LEU A 29 -3.21 -6.00 8.07
C LEU A 29 -4.61 -6.00 7.44
N GLN A 30 -5.65 -6.33 8.21
CA GLN A 30 -7.06 -6.37 7.77
C GLN A 30 -7.64 -4.99 7.41
N THR A 31 -6.98 -3.91 7.83
CA THR A 31 -7.42 -2.53 7.57
C THR A 31 -6.77 -1.88 6.35
N ARG A 32 -5.88 -2.58 5.63
CA ARG A 32 -5.19 -2.04 4.45
C ARG A 32 -5.44 -2.88 3.19
N VAL A 33 -5.63 -2.19 2.09
CA VAL A 33 -5.74 -2.75 0.74
C VAL A 33 -4.63 -2.20 -0.14
N THR A 34 -4.28 -2.90 -1.20
CA THR A 34 -3.34 -2.38 -2.19
C THR A 34 -4.10 -1.89 -3.41
N LEU A 35 -4.04 -0.59 -3.67
CA LEU A 35 -4.51 -0.02 -4.93
C LEU A 35 -3.41 -0.12 -5.97
N LYS A 36 -3.67 -0.82 -7.07
CA LYS A 36 -2.83 -0.74 -8.26
C LYS A 36 -3.37 0.36 -9.14
N LEU A 37 -2.56 1.39 -9.37
CA LEU A 37 -2.92 2.52 -10.21
C LEU A 37 -2.17 2.43 -11.52
N PHE A 38 -2.89 2.43 -12.64
CA PHE A 38 -2.30 2.48 -13.96
C PHE A 38 -2.18 3.95 -14.38
N VAL A 39 -0.95 4.39 -14.50
CA VAL A 39 -0.58 5.75 -14.90
C VAL A 39 0.39 5.63 -16.08
N ALA A 40 0.22 6.52 -17.07
CA ALA A 40 1.12 6.58 -18.20
C ALA A 40 2.58 6.76 -17.72
N GLU A 41 3.51 6.03 -18.34
CA GLU A 41 4.93 6.01 -17.98
C GLU A 41 5.54 7.39 -17.65
N PRO A 42 5.35 8.45 -18.46
CA PRO A 42 5.95 9.76 -18.18
C PRO A 42 5.47 10.39 -16.87
N HIS A 43 4.30 10.00 -16.36
CA HIS A 43 3.72 10.56 -15.15
C HIS A 43 3.91 9.69 -13.90
N ARG A 44 4.47 8.47 -14.02
CA ARG A 44 4.61 7.54 -12.87
C ARG A 44 5.50 8.09 -11.76
N ALA A 45 6.63 8.69 -12.12
CA ALA A 45 7.55 9.28 -11.14
C ALA A 45 6.89 10.45 -10.40
N ALA A 46 6.21 11.34 -11.13
CA ALA A 46 5.46 12.45 -10.54
C ALA A 46 4.33 11.95 -9.64
N ALA A 47 3.58 10.93 -10.06
CA ALA A 47 2.52 10.30 -9.28
C ALA A 47 3.04 9.74 -7.96
N ALA A 48 4.17 9.04 -7.99
CA ALA A 48 4.81 8.51 -6.80
C ALA A 48 5.25 9.62 -5.82
N VAL A 49 5.75 10.75 -6.35
CA VAL A 49 6.12 11.91 -5.51
C VAL A 49 4.90 12.53 -4.83
N VAL A 50 3.82 12.80 -5.57
CA VAL A 50 2.58 13.38 -5.02
C VAL A 50 2.01 12.51 -3.90
N LEU A 51 1.96 11.19 -4.12
CA LEU A 51 1.46 10.25 -3.13
C LEU A 51 2.35 10.17 -1.89
N ARG A 52 3.67 10.18 -2.05
CA ARG A 52 4.62 10.23 -0.91
C ARG A 52 4.49 11.49 -0.08
N GLN A 53 4.31 12.64 -0.72
CA GLN A 53 4.09 13.92 -0.05
C GLN A 53 2.83 13.92 0.83
N HIS A 54 1.85 13.09 0.51
CA HIS A 54 0.59 12.94 1.26
C HIS A 54 0.58 11.71 2.18
N GLY A 55 1.75 11.12 2.46
CA GLY A 55 1.91 10.05 3.44
C GLY A 55 1.59 8.65 2.95
N PHE A 56 1.43 8.45 1.64
CA PHE A 56 1.31 7.12 1.04
C PHE A 56 2.69 6.54 0.71
N ALA A 57 2.78 5.21 0.64
CA ALA A 57 4.01 4.49 0.30
C ALA A 57 3.88 3.79 -1.08
N PRO A 58 3.84 4.53 -2.20
CA PRO A 58 3.73 3.94 -3.52
C PRO A 58 5.02 3.19 -3.91
N SER A 59 4.85 1.99 -4.44
CA SER A 59 5.89 1.17 -5.07
C SER A 59 5.54 0.88 -6.52
N LEU A 60 6.54 0.87 -7.40
CA LEU A 60 6.35 0.53 -8.80
C LEU A 60 6.43 -1.00 -8.95
N ASN A 61 5.37 -1.60 -9.50
CA ASN A 61 5.33 -3.03 -9.82
C ASN A 61 4.94 -3.20 -11.30
N GLY A 62 5.95 -3.40 -12.15
CA GLY A 62 5.77 -3.44 -13.60
C GLY A 62 5.22 -2.10 -14.13
N SER A 63 4.03 -2.13 -14.72
CA SER A 63 3.33 -0.95 -15.27
C SER A 63 2.44 -0.23 -14.25
N ALA A 64 2.20 -0.83 -13.09
CA ALA A 64 1.29 -0.32 -12.07
C ALA A 64 2.02 0.31 -10.90
N LEU A 65 1.44 1.37 -10.35
CA LEU A 65 1.86 1.96 -9.08
C LEU A 65 1.01 1.35 -7.96
N CYS A 66 1.63 0.48 -7.14
CA CYS A 66 1.00 -0.16 -6.00
C CYS A 66 1.03 0.77 -4.79
N VAL A 67 -0.14 1.07 -4.23
CA VAL A 67 -0.31 2.00 -3.12
C VAL A 67 -1.07 1.29 -2.00
N PRO A 68 -0.38 0.89 -0.91
CA PRO A 68 -1.05 0.42 0.29
C PRO A 68 -1.86 1.57 0.90
N VAL A 69 -3.15 1.38 1.07
CA VAL A 69 -4.05 2.38 1.65
C VAL A 69 -4.94 1.78 2.72
N PRO A 70 -5.28 2.55 3.77
CA PRO A 70 -6.37 2.22 4.65
C PRO A 70 -7.70 2.02 3.89
N CYS A 71 -8.52 1.06 4.32
CA CYS A 71 -9.79 0.75 3.68
C CYS A 71 -10.77 1.93 3.62
N ASP A 72 -10.68 2.86 4.55
CA ASP A 72 -11.47 4.11 4.63
C ASP A 72 -10.92 5.23 3.74
N ARG A 73 -9.70 5.10 3.21
CA ARG A 73 -9.00 6.15 2.43
C ARG A 73 -8.72 5.76 0.97
N LYS A 74 -9.43 4.77 0.41
CA LYS A 74 -9.21 4.24 -0.95
C LYS A 74 -9.36 5.29 -2.07
N VAL A 75 -10.22 6.29 -1.88
CA VAL A 75 -10.50 7.32 -2.89
C VAL A 75 -9.41 8.41 -2.91
N GLU A 76 -8.71 8.60 -1.80
CA GLU A 76 -7.80 9.73 -1.63
C GLU A 76 -6.61 9.73 -2.61
N PRO A 77 -5.92 8.62 -2.90
CA PRO A 77 -4.89 8.59 -3.93
C PRO A 77 -5.38 9.03 -5.31
N LEU A 78 -6.60 8.63 -5.69
CA LEU A 78 -7.19 9.00 -6.98
C LEU A 78 -7.47 10.50 -7.04
N CYS A 79 -8.05 11.06 -5.97
CA CYS A 79 -8.30 12.50 -5.86
C CYS A 79 -7.01 13.32 -5.92
N LEU A 80 -5.97 12.90 -5.21
CA LEU A 80 -4.68 13.60 -5.20
C LEU A 80 -4.01 13.61 -6.57
N LEU A 81 -4.03 12.48 -7.28
CA LEU A 81 -3.48 12.41 -8.64
C LEU A 81 -4.29 13.27 -9.62
N ALA A 82 -5.62 13.24 -9.52
CA ALA A 82 -6.48 14.10 -10.35
C ALA A 82 -6.23 15.60 -10.09
N GLN A 83 -6.08 16.01 -8.84
CA GLN A 83 -5.76 17.40 -8.46
C GLN A 83 -4.37 17.83 -8.96
N ALA A 84 -3.42 16.90 -9.03
CA ALA A 84 -2.09 17.13 -9.60
C ALA A 84 -2.06 17.08 -11.14
N GLY A 85 -3.21 16.90 -11.80
CA GLY A 85 -3.29 16.79 -13.27
C GLY A 85 -2.74 15.48 -13.83
N ILE A 86 -2.61 14.44 -13.00
CA ILE A 86 -2.11 13.13 -13.39
C ILE A 86 -3.30 12.21 -13.64
N ALA A 87 -3.50 11.83 -14.90
CA ALA A 87 -4.56 10.91 -15.29
C ALA A 87 -4.22 9.47 -14.87
N VAL A 88 -5.13 8.86 -14.12
CA VAL A 88 -5.15 7.41 -13.85
C VAL A 88 -6.02 6.77 -14.92
N THR A 89 -5.45 5.91 -15.75
CA THR A 89 -6.16 5.28 -16.88
C THR A 89 -7.00 4.10 -16.44
N ASP A 90 -6.58 3.41 -15.38
CA ASP A 90 -7.29 2.28 -14.80
C ASP A 90 -6.83 2.06 -13.34
N PHE A 91 -7.62 1.34 -12.55
CA PHE A 91 -7.21 0.93 -11.21
C PHE A 91 -7.77 -0.42 -10.80
N GLU A 92 -6.97 -1.20 -10.07
CA GLU A 92 -7.40 -2.46 -9.47
C GLU A 92 -7.29 -2.39 -7.95
N LEU A 93 -8.27 -2.97 -7.26
CA LEU A 93 -8.19 -3.22 -5.84
C LEU A 93 -7.65 -4.64 -5.62
N GLY A 94 -6.43 -4.75 -5.11
CA GLY A 94 -5.91 -6.00 -4.58
C GLY A 94 -6.18 -6.12 -3.08
N GLU A 95 -6.27 -7.35 -2.59
CA GLU A 95 -6.08 -7.60 -1.16
C GLU A 95 -4.70 -7.05 -0.78
N GLY A 96 -4.61 -6.38 0.38
CA GLY A 96 -3.34 -5.92 0.89
C GLY A 96 -2.45 -7.14 1.01
N SER A 97 -1.47 -7.28 0.10
CA SER A 97 -0.40 -8.25 0.26
C SER A 97 0.46 -7.72 1.40
N GLY A 98 -0.04 -7.87 2.63
CA GLY A 98 0.81 -8.03 3.79
C GLY A 98 1.67 -9.24 3.49
N VAL A 99 2.83 -8.98 2.90
CA VAL A 99 3.88 -9.98 2.83
C VAL A 99 4.20 -10.32 4.29
N ALA A 100 4.01 -11.60 4.57
CA ALA A 100 4.08 -12.23 5.88
C ALA A 100 5.39 -11.96 6.61
#